data_AF-A0A2C6CIV5-F1
#
_entry.id   AF-A0A2C6CIV5-F1
#
_cell.length_a   1.000
_cell.length_b   1.000
_cell.length_c   1.000
_cell.angle_alpha   90.00
_cell.angle_beta   90.00
_cell.angle_gamma   90.00
#
_symmetry.space_group_name_H-M   'P 1'
#
loop_
_entity.id
_entity.type
_entity.pdbx_description
1 polymer ?
#
loop_
_entity_poly.entity_id
_entity_poly.type
_entity_poly.pdbx_seq_one_letter_code
_entity_poly.pdbx_strand_id
1 'polypeptide(L)'
;ARIGKANARQQDKTDRLDAQIIARYGLEKGYRLSLWEPECELMAKLKQLHRRRKVLVRTRRSLQLSHQESKKFEDTQLPRSVEKKYQAILIDQKQLIDQIDNEITSLILNDPRKARLYRIARSVSGMGPKNTWSYCYVLTSSTRYRQLRLAAITLD
;
A
#
# COMPACT_ATOMS: atom_id res chain seq x y z
N ALA A 1 -20.05 -45.01 -2.46
CA ALA A 1 -19.44 -43.81 -1.86
C ALA A 1 -19.46 -42.66 -2.86
N ARG A 2 -20.18 -41.57 -2.60
CA ARG A 2 -20.15 -40.36 -3.43
C ARG A 2 -19.57 -39.22 -2.59
N ILE A 3 -18.28 -38.99 -2.80
CA ILE A 3 -17.58 -37.80 -2.33
C ILE A 3 -17.97 -36.67 -3.29
N GLY A 4 -18.63 -35.65 -2.74
CA GLY A 4 -19.08 -34.49 -3.50
C GLY A 4 -19.52 -33.37 -2.57
N LYS A 5 -18.67 -32.95 -1.63
CA LYS A 5 -18.87 -31.66 -0.93
C LYS A 5 -18.41 -30.53 -1.84
N ALA A 6 -19.20 -30.26 -2.87
CA ALA A 6 -19.08 -29.05 -3.66
C ALA A 6 -19.74 -27.91 -2.87
N ASN A 7 -18.94 -26.91 -2.49
CA ASN A 7 -19.32 -25.53 -2.16
C ASN A 7 -20.83 -25.29 -2.01
N ALA A 8 -21.35 -25.34 -0.78
CA ALA A 8 -22.60 -24.71 -0.42
C ALA A 8 -22.40 -23.19 -0.58
N ARG A 9 -22.56 -22.70 -1.81
CA ARG A 9 -22.67 -21.27 -2.11
C ARG A 9 -23.81 -20.74 -1.26
N GLN A 10 -23.48 -19.85 -0.33
CA GLN A 10 -24.47 -19.02 0.37
C GLN A 10 -25.38 -18.36 -0.68
N GLN A 11 -26.57 -18.91 -0.88
CA GLN A 11 -27.61 -18.34 -1.76
C GLN A 11 -28.40 -17.23 -1.06
N ASP A 12 -28.00 -16.84 0.15
CA ASP A 12 -28.83 -16.03 1.05
C ASP A 12 -28.42 -14.55 1.12
N LYS A 13 -27.42 -14.13 0.34
CA LYS A 13 -26.90 -12.76 0.38
C LYS A 13 -27.64 -11.88 -0.63
N THR A 14 -28.62 -11.12 -0.14
CA THR A 14 -29.37 -10.14 -0.92
C THR A 14 -29.10 -8.73 -0.39
N ASP A 15 -29.16 -7.71 -1.25
CA ASP A 15 -28.96 -6.30 -0.85
C ASP A 15 -29.91 -5.90 0.30
N ARG A 16 -31.12 -6.48 0.33
CA ARG A 16 -32.08 -6.28 1.41
C ARG A 16 -31.59 -6.83 2.74
N LEU A 17 -31.04 -8.05 2.75
CA LEU A 17 -30.50 -8.66 3.95
C LEU A 17 -29.24 -7.92 4.43
N ASP A 18 -28.35 -7.54 3.51
CA ASP A 18 -27.15 -6.77 3.83
C ASP A 18 -27.50 -5.39 4.40
N ALA A 19 -28.50 -4.68 3.83
CA ALA A 19 -28.97 -3.41 4.37
C ALA A 19 -29.54 -3.54 5.78
N GLN A 20 -30.33 -4.59 6.06
CA GLN A 20 -30.84 -4.85 7.40
C GLN A 20 -29.73 -5.14 8.41
N ILE A 21 -28.72 -5.93 8.01
CA ILE A 21 -27.57 -6.25 8.86
C ILE A 21 -26.76 -4.98 9.14
N ILE A 22 -26.49 -4.14 8.13
CA ILE A 22 -25.78 -2.87 8.29
C ILE A 22 -26.55 -1.92 9.22
N ALA A 23 -27.87 -1.79 9.05
CA ALA A 23 -28.70 -0.96 9.90
C ALA A 23 -28.71 -1.44 11.36
N ARG A 24 -28.91 -2.75 11.58
CA ARG A 24 -28.85 -3.34 12.92
C ARG A 24 -27.48 -3.13 13.57
N TYR A 25 -26.40 -3.38 12.84
CA TYR A 25 -25.04 -3.15 13.33
C TYR A 25 -24.80 -1.68 13.68
N GLY A 26 -25.27 -0.76 12.83
CA GLY A 26 -25.17 0.68 13.06
C GLY A 26 -25.90 1.14 14.32
N LEU A 27 -27.07 0.57 14.61
CA LEU A 27 -27.81 0.83 15.85
C LEU A 27 -27.11 0.22 17.08
N GLU A 28 -26.73 -1.06 17.01
CA GLU A 28 -26.11 -1.78 18.13
C GLU A 28 -24.72 -1.27 18.51
N LYS A 29 -23.94 -0.81 17.52
CA LYS A 29 -22.57 -0.32 17.68
C LYS A 29 -22.45 1.18 17.42
N GLY A 30 -23.58 1.91 17.42
CA GLY A 30 -23.63 3.35 17.14
C GLY A 30 -22.67 4.16 18.01
N TYR A 31 -22.54 3.79 19.29
CA TYR A 31 -21.59 4.41 20.23
C TYR A 31 -20.11 4.28 19.84
N ARG A 32 -19.76 3.38 18.91
CA ARG A 32 -18.40 3.22 18.37
C ARG A 32 -18.18 3.99 17.07
N LEU A 33 -19.24 4.55 16.49
CA LEU A 33 -19.14 5.35 15.27
C LEU A 33 -18.44 6.67 15.60
N SER A 34 -17.50 7.04 14.75
CA SER A 34 -16.87 8.36 14.77
C SER A 34 -17.28 9.10 13.50
N LEU A 35 -17.46 10.42 13.60
CA LEU A 35 -17.68 11.23 12.42
C LEU A 35 -16.49 11.07 11.48
N TRP A 36 -16.79 11.03 10.19
CA TRP A 36 -15.75 10.98 9.18
C TRP A 36 -14.99 12.31 9.20
N GLU A 37 -13.67 12.23 9.36
CA GLU A 37 -12.76 13.37 9.21
C GLU A 37 -11.91 13.21 7.96
N PRO A 38 -11.65 14.30 7.22
CA PRO A 38 -10.76 14.28 6.09
C PRO A 38 -9.36 13.80 6.48
N GLU A 39 -8.64 13.31 5.48
CA GLU A 39 -7.27 12.87 5.65
C GLU A 39 -6.33 14.07 5.86
N CYS A 40 -5.37 13.94 6.77
CA CYS A 40 -4.38 15.00 6.96
C CYS A 40 -3.39 15.07 5.79
N GLU A 41 -2.83 16.26 5.54
CA GLU A 41 -1.95 16.55 4.40
C GLU A 41 -0.76 15.58 4.30
N LEU A 42 -0.16 15.22 5.45
CA LEU A 42 0.93 14.25 5.51
C LEU A 42 0.54 12.88 4.93
N MET A 43 -0.68 12.41 5.21
CA MET A 43 -1.16 11.13 4.67
C MET A 43 -1.53 11.24 3.20
N ALA A 44 -2.08 12.37 2.76
CA ALA A 44 -2.31 12.62 1.35
C ALA A 44 -0.99 12.59 0.55
N LYS A 45 0.07 13.23 1.05
CA LYS A 45 1.43 13.21 0.46
C LYS A 45 2.00 11.79 0.43
N LEU A 46 1.96 11.05 1.54
CA LEU A 46 2.42 9.66 1.56
C LEU A 46 1.66 8.77 0.56
N LYS A 47 0.33 8.93 0.45
CA LYS A 47 -0.48 8.22 -0.55
C LYS A 47 -0.02 8.52 -1.97
N GLN A 48 0.23 9.79 -2.27
CA GLN A 48 0.68 10.21 -3.58
C GLN A 48 2.03 9.57 -3.93
N LEU A 49 3.02 9.69 -3.03
CA LEU A 49 4.35 9.10 -3.21
C LEU A 49 4.28 7.57 -3.37
N HIS A 50 3.52 6.89 -2.53
CA HIS A 50 3.34 5.44 -2.61
C HIS A 50 2.71 5.00 -3.93
N ARG A 51 1.69 5.72 -4.42
CA ARG A 51 1.07 5.46 -5.73
C ARG A 51 2.09 5.63 -6.86
N ARG A 52 2.86 6.72 -6.86
CA ARG A 52 3.87 7.01 -7.89
C ARG A 52 4.99 5.97 -7.89
N ARG A 53 5.50 5.61 -6.71
CA ARG A 53 6.46 4.51 -6.52
C ARG A 53 5.96 3.21 -7.13
N LYS A 54 4.71 2.82 -6.82
CA LYS A 54 4.11 1.57 -7.34
C LYS A 54 4.04 1.55 -8.86
N VAL A 55 3.68 2.69 -9.48
CA VAL A 55 3.68 2.82 -10.94
C VAL A 55 5.09 2.68 -11.50
N LEU A 56 6.06 3.45 -10.98
CA LEU A 56 7.45 3.43 -11.45
C LEU A 56 8.10 2.06 -11.34
N VAL A 57 7.91 1.34 -10.24
CA VAL A 57 8.44 -0.01 -10.07
C VAL A 57 7.86 -0.96 -11.11
N ARG A 58 6.56 -0.86 -11.41
CA ARG A 58 5.89 -1.70 -12.41
C ARG A 58 6.37 -1.39 -13.82
N THR A 59 6.41 -0.11 -14.21
CA THR A 59 6.84 0.31 -15.54
C THR A 59 8.31 -0.04 -15.77
N ARG A 60 9.16 0.20 -14.77
CA ARG A 60 10.58 -0.18 -14.81
C ARG A 60 10.77 -1.67 -15.01
N ARG A 61 10.01 -2.50 -14.29
CA ARG A 61 10.10 -3.96 -14.41
C ARG A 61 9.61 -4.44 -15.78
N SER A 62 8.50 -3.89 -16.26
CA SER A 62 7.95 -4.20 -17.58
C SER A 62 8.94 -3.86 -18.69
N LEU A 63 9.54 -2.67 -18.64
CA LEU A 63 10.55 -2.23 -19.61
C LEU A 63 11.79 -3.12 -19.58
N GLN A 64 12.27 -3.45 -18.37
CA GLN A 64 13.43 -4.34 -18.21
C GLN A 64 13.16 -5.74 -18.77
N LEU A 65 12.00 -6.32 -18.48
CA LEU A 65 11.62 -7.65 -18.98
C LEU A 65 11.50 -7.65 -20.49
N SER A 66 10.78 -6.68 -21.06
CA SER A 66 10.64 -6.53 -22.51
C SER A 66 12.01 -6.44 -23.21
N HIS A 67 12.94 -5.67 -22.66
CA HIS A 67 14.29 -5.57 -23.21
C HIS A 67 15.13 -6.86 -23.04
N GLN A 68 14.92 -7.62 -21.97
CA GLN A 68 15.60 -8.90 -21.76
C GLN A 68 15.05 -10.00 -22.67
N GLU A 69 13.75 -9.99 -22.92
CA GLU A 69 13.06 -10.92 -23.82
C GLU A 69 13.42 -10.64 -25.27
N SER A 70 13.42 -9.36 -25.70
CA SER A 70 13.82 -8.99 -27.06
C SER A 70 15.22 -9.50 -27.40
N LYS A 71 16.18 -9.36 -26.47
CA LYS A 71 17.53 -9.93 -26.63
C LYS A 71 17.61 -11.45 -26.75
N LYS A 72 16.63 -12.18 -26.22
CA LYS A 72 16.63 -13.65 -26.19
C LYS A 72 15.90 -14.26 -27.39
N PHE A 73 14.89 -13.56 -27.91
CA PHE A 73 13.94 -14.12 -28.86
C PHE A 73 13.90 -13.39 -30.22
N GLU A 74 14.54 -12.23 -30.35
CA GLU A 74 14.65 -11.53 -31.64
C GLU A 74 15.95 -11.88 -32.34
N ASP A 75 15.87 -12.18 -33.64
CA ASP A 75 17.03 -12.46 -34.49
C ASP A 75 17.88 -11.21 -34.76
N THR A 76 17.28 -10.02 -34.63
CA THR A 76 17.94 -8.73 -34.85
C THR A 76 18.25 -8.05 -33.53
N GLN A 77 19.49 -7.59 -33.38
CA GLN A 77 19.89 -6.82 -32.20
C GLN A 77 19.68 -5.33 -32.41
N LEU A 78 19.27 -4.66 -31.33
CA LEU A 78 19.24 -3.20 -31.30
C LEU A 78 20.64 -2.61 -31.51
N PRO A 79 20.76 -1.45 -32.19
CA PRO A 79 22.02 -0.72 -32.23
C PRO A 79 22.52 -0.43 -30.82
N ARG A 80 23.83 -0.60 -30.58
CA ARG A 80 24.46 -0.33 -29.25
C ARG A 80 24.15 1.06 -28.69
N SER A 81 23.99 2.06 -29.55
CA SER A 81 23.62 3.43 -29.16
C SER A 81 22.21 3.50 -28.54
N VAL A 82 21.26 2.75 -29.07
CA VAL A 82 19.88 2.65 -28.57
C VAL A 82 19.86 1.86 -27.26
N GLU A 83 20.59 0.76 -27.20
CA GLU A 83 20.71 -0.07 -26.00
C GLU A 83 21.26 0.72 -24.80
N LYS A 84 22.31 1.53 -25.01
CA LYS A 84 22.83 2.42 -23.96
C LYS A 84 21.78 3.39 -23.44
N LYS A 85 20.94 3.97 -24.32
CA LYS A 85 19.84 4.86 -23.91
C LYS A 85 18.78 4.11 -23.10
N TYR A 86 18.44 2.89 -23.49
CA TYR A 86 17.53 2.03 -22.72
C TYR A 86 18.05 1.77 -21.30
N GLN A 87 19.34 1.44 -21.16
CA GLN A 87 19.95 1.24 -19.85
C GLN A 87 19.96 2.53 -19.02
N ALA A 88 20.25 3.68 -19.63
CA ALA A 88 20.17 4.97 -18.95
C ALA A 88 18.77 5.23 -18.38
N ILE A 89 17.70 4.99 -19.16
CA ILE A 89 16.31 5.13 -18.69
C ILE A 89 16.02 4.24 -17.48
N LEU A 90 16.51 2.99 -17.48
CA LEU A 90 16.31 2.06 -16.35
C LEU A 90 17.07 2.51 -15.09
N ILE A 91 18.23 3.15 -15.26
CA ILE A 91 19.02 3.75 -14.18
C ILE A 91 18.29 4.98 -13.63
N ASP A 92 17.83 5.88 -14.48
CA ASP A 92 17.10 7.09 -14.08
C ASP A 92 15.81 6.74 -13.33
N GLN A 93 15.05 5.76 -13.83
CA GLN A 93 13.87 5.25 -13.13
C GLN A 93 14.20 4.66 -11.76
N LYS A 94 15.34 3.96 -11.64
CA LYS A 94 15.80 3.45 -10.34
C LYS A 94 16.14 4.59 -9.39
N GLN A 95 16.88 5.60 -9.85
CA GLN A 95 17.23 6.76 -9.03
C GLN A 95 15.98 7.50 -8.55
N LEU A 96 14.98 7.69 -9.41
CA LEU A 96 13.70 8.31 -9.02
C LEU A 96 12.94 7.46 -7.98
N ILE A 97 12.96 6.13 -8.12
CA ILE A 97 12.37 5.24 -7.10
C ILE A 97 13.11 5.39 -5.77
N ASP A 98 14.45 5.43 -5.78
CA ASP A 98 15.26 5.57 -4.58
C ASP A 98 15.06 6.94 -3.91
N GLN A 99 14.86 8.02 -4.69
CA GLN A 99 14.47 9.33 -4.18
C GLN A 99 13.10 9.31 -3.48
N ILE A 100 12.09 8.69 -4.11
CA ILE A 100 10.76 8.56 -3.50
C ILE A 100 10.82 7.72 -2.22
N ASP A 101 11.63 6.66 -2.21
CA ASP A 101 11.88 5.80 -1.05
C ASP A 101 12.46 6.61 0.13
N ASN A 102 13.41 7.50 -0.14
CA ASN A 102 13.99 8.41 0.86
C ASN A 102 12.99 9.46 1.35
N GLU A 103 12.19 10.03 0.45
CA GLU A 103 11.16 11.01 0.80
C GLU A 103 10.09 10.39 1.71
N ILE A 104 9.61 9.19 1.38
CA ILE A 104 8.68 8.43 2.23
C ILE A 104 9.26 8.21 3.62
N THR A 105 10.53 7.79 3.69
CA THR A 105 11.22 7.55 4.97
C THR A 105 11.30 8.83 5.79
N SER A 106 11.69 9.94 5.17
CA SER A 106 11.83 11.24 5.82
C SER A 106 10.49 11.73 6.37
N LEU A 107 9.41 11.64 5.58
CA LEU A 107 8.06 12.00 6.02
C LEU A 107 7.55 11.14 7.19
N ILE A 108 7.93 9.86 7.24
CA ILE A 108 7.58 8.97 8.37
C ILE A 108 8.36 9.34 9.63
N LEU A 109 9.66 9.67 9.50
CA LEU A 109 10.52 9.97 10.64
C LEU A 109 10.29 11.37 11.21
N ASN A 110 9.87 12.34 10.37
CA ASN A 110 9.57 13.71 10.80
C ASN A 110 8.29 13.82 11.65
N ASP A 111 7.39 12.83 11.60
CA ASP A 111 6.22 12.76 12.47
C ASP A 111 6.53 11.84 13.68
N PRO A 112 6.57 12.35 14.92
CA PRO A 112 6.97 11.58 16.09
C PRO A 112 6.13 10.31 16.32
N ARG A 113 4.83 10.36 16.01
CA ARG A 113 3.91 9.23 16.20
C ARG A 113 4.19 8.15 15.15
N LYS A 114 4.41 8.53 13.90
CA LYS A 114 4.76 7.60 12.81
C LYS A 114 6.16 7.04 12.97
N ALA A 115 7.11 7.84 13.43
CA ALA A 115 8.46 7.38 13.76
C ALA A 115 8.41 6.29 14.85
N ARG A 116 7.56 6.46 15.88
CA ARG A 116 7.33 5.43 16.91
C ARG A 116 6.75 4.15 16.31
N LEU A 117 5.69 4.26 15.49
CA LEU A 117 5.07 3.10 14.83
C LEU A 117 6.06 2.38 13.90
N TYR A 118 6.85 3.15 13.15
CA TYR A 118 7.88 2.64 12.26
C TYR A 118 8.94 1.85 13.02
N ARG A 119 9.40 2.36 14.17
CA ARG A 119 10.37 1.68 15.04
C ARG A 119 9.83 0.36 15.59
N ILE A 120 8.59 0.35 16.07
CA ILE A 120 7.93 -0.86 16.58
C ILE A 120 7.78 -1.88 15.46
N ALA A 121 7.32 -1.46 14.28
CA ALA A 121 7.18 -2.39 13.17
C ALA A 121 8.54 -2.91 12.66
N ARG A 122 9.61 -2.10 12.71
CA ARG A 122 10.99 -2.51 12.35
C ARG A 122 11.63 -3.49 13.34
N SER A 123 11.15 -3.59 14.58
CA SER A 123 11.71 -4.53 15.57
C SER A 123 11.29 -5.99 15.32
N VAL A 124 10.31 -6.21 14.45
CA VAL A 124 9.87 -7.55 14.06
C VAL A 124 10.80 -8.10 12.97
N SER A 125 11.29 -9.33 13.16
CA SER A 125 12.13 -10.00 12.17
C SER A 125 11.43 -10.08 10.80
N GLY A 126 12.14 -9.77 9.72
CA GLY A 126 11.61 -9.74 8.35
C GLY A 126 10.92 -8.43 7.93
N MET A 127 10.72 -7.47 8.84
CA MET A 127 10.14 -6.17 8.49
C MET A 127 11.20 -5.21 7.95
N GLY A 128 11.49 -5.24 6.65
CA GLY A 128 12.34 -4.27 5.96
C GLY A 128 11.69 -2.88 5.80
N PRO A 129 12.45 -1.79 5.54
CA PRO A 129 11.92 -0.42 5.43
C PRO A 129 10.69 -0.30 4.52
N LYS A 130 10.79 -0.84 3.30
CA LYS A 130 9.72 -0.78 2.27
C LYS A 130 8.42 -1.46 2.72
N ASN A 131 8.53 -2.59 3.43
CA ASN A 131 7.39 -3.34 3.95
C ASN A 131 6.79 -2.60 5.15
N THR A 132 7.64 -2.03 5.99
CA THR A 132 7.22 -1.22 7.13
C THR A 132 6.46 0.04 6.70
N TRP A 133 6.88 0.75 5.64
CA TRP A 133 6.14 1.92 5.14
C TRP A 133 4.71 1.54 4.73
N SER A 134 4.58 0.42 4.02
CA SER A 134 3.29 -0.12 3.60
C SER A 134 2.40 -0.43 4.81
N TYR A 135 2.98 -0.98 5.87
CA TYR A 135 2.29 -1.25 7.13
C TYR A 135 1.86 0.04 7.85
N CYS A 136 2.76 1.02 8.00
CA CYS A 136 2.45 2.31 8.60
C CYS A 136 1.34 3.05 7.82
N TYR A 137 1.33 2.95 6.50
CA TYR A 137 0.27 3.49 5.65
C TYR A 137 -1.11 2.84 5.91
N VAL A 138 -1.17 1.50 5.96
CA VAL A 138 -2.44 0.77 6.20
C VAL A 138 -2.98 1.00 7.60
N LEU A 139 -2.11 1.01 8.61
CA LEU A 139 -2.54 1.21 10.00
C LEU A 139 -3.09 2.62 10.24
N THR A 140 -2.44 3.64 9.69
CA THR A 140 -2.84 5.04 9.85
C THR A 140 -4.13 5.39 9.11
N SER A 141 -4.47 4.65 8.05
CA SER A 141 -5.73 4.81 7.31
C SER A 141 -6.90 4.03 7.92
N SER A 142 -6.64 3.04 8.76
CA SER A 142 -7.68 2.27 9.45
C SER A 142 -8.27 3.06 10.64
N THR A 143 -9.60 3.20 10.67
CA THR A 143 -10.40 3.88 11.71
C THR A 143 -10.10 3.40 13.14
N ARG A 144 -9.56 2.19 13.30
CA ARG A 144 -9.21 1.61 14.61
C ARG A 144 -8.07 2.34 15.32
N TYR A 145 -7.10 2.88 14.58
CA TYR A 145 -6.06 3.74 15.16
C TYR A 145 -6.58 5.14 15.55
N ARG A 146 -7.67 5.62 14.92
CA ARG A 146 -8.34 6.87 15.30
C ARG A 146 -9.13 6.75 16.62
N GLN A 147 -9.63 5.57 16.99
CA GLN A 147 -10.27 5.38 18.30
C GLN A 147 -9.26 5.39 19.46
N LEU A 148 -8.10 4.74 19.28
CA LEU A 148 -6.98 4.84 20.23
C LEU A 148 -6.41 6.27 20.34
N ARG A 149 -6.54 7.08 19.26
CA ARG A 149 -6.17 8.50 19.23
C ARG A 149 -7.03 9.36 20.16
N LEU A 150 -8.32 9.07 20.32
CA LEU A 150 -9.21 9.82 21.22
C LEU A 150 -9.01 9.39 22.68
N ALA A 151 -8.90 8.08 22.94
CA ALA A 151 -8.70 7.55 24.29
C ALA A 151 -7.39 8.02 24.95
N ALA A 152 -6.33 8.25 24.17
CA ALA A 152 -5.05 8.75 24.67
C ALA A 152 -5.01 10.28 24.89
N ILE A 153 -5.95 11.04 24.32
CA ILE A 153 -6.05 12.50 24.53
C ILE A 153 -6.94 12.83 25.74
N THR A 154 -7.83 11.92 26.14
CA THR A 154 -8.72 12.07 27.29
C THR A 154 -8.12 11.57 28.61
N LEU A 155 -6.84 11.17 28.61
CA LEU A 155 -6.12 10.62 29.78
C LEU A 155 -4.96 11.51 30.26
N ASP A 156 -4.79 12.70 29.66
CA ASP A 156 -3.98 13.81 30.17
C ASP A 156 -4.93 14.95 30.61
#